data_AF-A0A1N6KLS3-F1
#
_entry.id   AF-A0A1N6KLS3-F1
#
_cell.length_a   1.000
_cell.length_b   1.000
_cell.length_c   1.000
_cell.angle_alpha   90.00
_cell.angle_beta   90.00
_cell.angle_gamma   90.00
#
_symmetry.space_group_name_H-M   'P 1'
#
loop_
_entity.id
_entity.type
_entity.pdbx_description
1 polymer ?
#
loop_
_entity_poly.entity_id
_entity_poly.type
_entity_poly.pdbx_seq_one_letter_code
_entity_poly.pdbx_strand_id
1 'polypeptide(L)'
;MSLPGLPRATTRWIVLLCVYTLVASASYCGFFAKYALRDDSKNDALTLMLDGTADRPYVYRQLLPATANLLEAALPRAARQRFLDHLQADYPQHNWLSNTFVRATDAANPHYALRYYMVYAMTFGALLGAMLMLRLLCLQLVGNEIAATLAPLAFALAVPVGNFWDFPELLFMTVAVWIALRANLLWLLPLTLVATLNKESFLFFLIALYPFVSMRVSSRSRALLLLGTCVALAAAVNLATKLHYAGNPGELAQFHLWDNLRFLADPRNYLHGEYTYGILLPKGFNILLLFLAFVVVRAGWSALPPAARHHALLVCAINIPLYLLFGYGDEIRALSMVDVSAALLICGGVAGYVSRALEPAAVPVTKHQAVPQARRQPALDLTTDS
;
A
#
# COMPACT_ATOMS: atom_id res chain seq x y z
N MET A 1 4.05 -26.26 14.55
CA MET A 1 5.27 -27.10 14.46
C MET A 1 6.49 -26.24 14.77
N SER A 2 7.30 -26.63 15.74
CA SER A 2 8.65 -26.07 15.92
C SER A 2 9.63 -26.99 15.19
N LEU A 3 10.51 -26.42 14.36
CA LEU A 3 11.63 -27.17 13.83
C LEU A 3 12.55 -27.60 15.00
N PRO A 4 13.10 -28.82 15.01
CA PRO A 4 14.00 -29.25 16.07
C PRO A 4 15.17 -28.26 16.21
N GLY A 5 15.39 -27.74 17.42
CA GLY A 5 16.52 -26.84 17.71
C GLY A 5 16.30 -25.34 17.45
N LEU A 6 15.16 -24.90 16.88
CA LEU A 6 14.87 -23.48 16.67
C LEU A 6 13.83 -22.94 17.66
N PRO A 7 13.99 -21.71 18.18
CA PRO A 7 12.96 -21.04 18.96
C PRO A 7 11.65 -20.92 18.18
N ARG A 8 10.51 -21.10 18.85
CA ARG A 8 9.17 -21.01 18.23
C ARG A 8 8.94 -19.67 17.51
N ALA A 9 9.46 -18.58 18.07
CA ALA A 9 9.36 -17.25 17.48
C ALA A 9 10.09 -17.18 16.12
N THR A 10 11.31 -17.72 16.04
CA THR A 10 12.09 -17.78 14.80
C THR A 10 11.37 -18.58 13.72
N THR A 11 10.82 -19.76 14.10
CA THR A 11 10.06 -20.59 13.15
C THR A 11 8.85 -19.84 12.58
N ARG A 12 8.10 -19.12 13.43
CA ARG A 12 6.95 -18.31 12.99
C ARG A 12 7.35 -17.20 12.04
N TRP A 13 8.45 -16.50 12.32
CA TRP A 13 8.96 -15.44 11.44
C TRP A 13 9.43 -15.98 10.09
N ILE A 14 10.13 -17.10 10.06
CA ILE A 14 10.54 -17.74 8.81
C ILE A 14 9.31 -18.10 7.97
N VAL A 15 8.32 -18.78 8.56
CA VAL A 15 7.08 -19.15 7.85
C VAL A 15 6.34 -17.91 7.34
N LEU A 16 6.23 -16.87 8.16
CA LEU A 16 5.60 -15.61 7.77
C LEU A 16 6.32 -14.98 6.57
N LEU A 17 7.64 -14.86 6.63
CA LEU A 17 8.45 -14.30 5.54
C LEU A 17 8.33 -15.15 4.28
N CYS A 18 8.33 -16.48 4.38
CA CYS A 18 8.09 -17.35 3.22
C CYS A 18 6.73 -17.08 2.57
N VAL A 19 5.65 -17.03 3.36
CA VAL A 19 4.30 -16.75 2.84
C VAL A 19 4.21 -15.35 2.24
N TYR A 20 4.78 -14.35 2.90
CA TYR A 20 4.77 -12.97 2.41
C TYR A 20 5.55 -12.83 1.10
N THR A 21 6.72 -13.48 1.00
CA THR A 21 7.49 -13.53 -0.24
C THR A 21 6.70 -14.20 -1.35
N LEU A 22 6.05 -15.34 -1.12
CA LEU A 22 5.26 -16.03 -2.15
C LEU A 22 4.09 -15.18 -2.65
N VAL A 23 3.36 -14.52 -1.75
CA VAL A 23 2.23 -13.67 -2.12
C VAL A 23 2.70 -12.38 -2.80
N ALA A 24 3.76 -11.75 -2.29
CA ALA A 24 4.39 -10.60 -2.94
C ALA A 24 4.87 -10.98 -4.35
N SER A 25 5.47 -12.16 -4.52
CA SER A 25 5.93 -12.65 -5.83
C SER A 25 4.75 -12.88 -6.77
N ALA A 26 3.64 -13.48 -6.31
CA ALA A 26 2.45 -13.66 -7.14
C ALA A 26 1.86 -12.32 -7.60
N SER A 27 1.66 -11.38 -6.67
CA SER A 27 1.16 -10.03 -6.96
C SER A 27 2.09 -9.28 -7.92
N TYR A 28 3.39 -9.28 -7.62
CA TYR A 28 4.39 -8.58 -8.42
C TYR A 28 4.59 -9.20 -9.80
N CYS A 29 4.55 -10.53 -9.94
CA CYS A 29 4.55 -11.19 -11.24
C CYS A 29 3.31 -10.82 -12.06
N GLY A 30 2.13 -10.72 -11.44
CA GLY A 30 0.92 -10.25 -12.11
C GLY A 30 1.05 -8.81 -12.62
N PHE A 31 1.56 -7.91 -11.78
CA PHE A 31 1.91 -6.55 -12.16
C PHE A 31 2.92 -6.53 -13.31
N PHE A 32 4.05 -7.21 -13.16
CA PHE A 32 5.16 -7.13 -14.10
C PHE A 32 4.86 -7.84 -15.42
N ALA A 33 4.10 -8.95 -15.43
CA ALA A 33 3.63 -9.55 -16.68
C ALA A 33 2.70 -8.61 -17.46
N LYS A 34 1.90 -7.80 -16.75
CA LYS A 34 0.94 -6.89 -17.36
C LYS A 34 1.56 -5.58 -17.81
N TYR A 35 2.45 -4.99 -17.02
CA TYR A 35 2.98 -3.64 -17.29
C TYR A 35 4.47 -3.61 -17.59
N ALA A 36 5.21 -4.69 -17.29
CA ALA A 36 6.67 -4.70 -17.21
C ALA A 36 7.15 -3.49 -16.40
N LEU A 37 7.96 -2.62 -16.97
CA LEU A 37 8.25 -1.28 -16.44
C LEU A 37 7.88 -0.23 -17.48
N ARG A 38 6.72 -0.44 -18.11
CA ARG A 38 6.12 0.38 -19.18
C ARG A 38 6.92 0.36 -20.48
N ASP A 39 7.62 -0.74 -20.77
CA ASP A 39 8.50 -0.93 -21.93
C ASP A 39 7.84 -0.60 -23.29
N ASP A 40 6.52 -0.79 -23.42
CA ASP A 40 5.76 -0.49 -24.63
C ASP A 40 5.26 0.96 -24.73
N SER A 41 5.50 1.76 -23.69
CA SER A 41 5.05 3.14 -23.65
C SER A 41 6.06 4.10 -24.26
N LYS A 42 5.55 5.03 -25.07
CA LYS A 42 6.36 6.08 -25.68
C LYS A 42 6.68 7.25 -24.75
N ASN A 43 5.95 7.36 -23.64
CA ASN A 43 5.93 8.58 -22.81
C ASN A 43 6.49 8.33 -21.40
N ASP A 44 6.32 7.11 -20.87
CA ASP A 44 6.59 6.78 -19.47
C ASP A 44 7.30 5.43 -19.25
N ALA A 45 8.00 4.91 -20.27
CA ALA A 45 8.88 3.76 -20.10
C ALA A 45 9.99 4.04 -19.08
N LEU A 46 10.39 3.02 -18.32
CA LEU A 46 11.49 3.15 -17.35
C LEU A 46 12.77 3.63 -18.03
N THR A 47 13.10 3.15 -19.23
CA THR A 47 14.29 3.55 -19.98
C THR A 47 14.34 5.06 -20.24
N LEU A 48 13.20 5.66 -20.59
CA LEU A 48 13.06 7.11 -20.73
C LEU A 48 13.25 7.84 -19.39
N MET A 49 12.80 7.25 -18.27
CA MET A 49 13.02 7.84 -16.95
C MET A 49 14.46 7.73 -16.48
N LEU A 50 15.15 6.63 -16.78
CA LEU A 50 16.58 6.42 -16.49
C LEU A 50 17.45 7.46 -17.20
N ASP A 51 17.07 7.85 -18.41
CA ASP A 51 17.77 8.88 -19.18
C ASP A 51 17.25 10.30 -18.92
N GLY A 52 16.20 10.45 -18.11
CA GLY A 52 15.59 11.73 -17.80
C GLY A 52 14.87 12.38 -18.99
N THR A 53 14.45 11.60 -19.99
CA THR A 53 13.82 12.06 -21.24
C THR A 53 12.33 11.76 -21.33
N ALA A 54 11.75 11.07 -20.35
CA ALA A 54 10.31 10.80 -20.28
C ALA A 54 9.47 12.10 -20.31
N ASP A 55 8.20 11.95 -20.69
CA ASP A 55 7.23 13.05 -20.69
C ASP A 55 6.88 13.46 -19.26
N ARG A 56 6.53 14.73 -19.07
CA ARG A 56 5.89 15.21 -17.85
C ARG A 56 4.44 14.74 -17.80
N PRO A 57 3.91 14.34 -16.61
CA PRO A 57 4.57 14.39 -15.30
C PRO A 57 5.37 13.13 -14.94
N TYR A 58 5.47 12.14 -15.83
CA TYR A 58 6.06 10.84 -15.52
C TYR A 58 7.55 10.92 -15.18
N VAL A 59 8.30 11.78 -15.87
CA VAL A 59 9.73 12.01 -15.57
C VAL A 59 9.98 12.52 -14.15
N TYR A 60 8.98 13.00 -13.42
CA TYR A 60 9.18 13.43 -12.03
C TYR A 60 9.38 12.25 -11.05
N ARG A 61 9.14 11.00 -11.47
CA ARG A 61 9.24 9.77 -10.67
C ARG A 61 10.69 9.29 -10.54
N GLN A 62 11.54 10.09 -9.91
CA GLN A 62 12.99 9.91 -10.00
C GLN A 62 13.64 9.05 -8.92
N LEU A 63 12.95 8.70 -7.83
CA LEU A 63 13.60 7.95 -6.75
C LEU A 63 14.28 6.66 -7.25
N LEU A 64 13.53 5.77 -7.89
CA LEU A 64 14.05 4.49 -8.37
C LEU A 64 15.04 4.66 -9.54
N PRO A 65 14.74 5.43 -10.60
CA PRO A 65 15.69 5.68 -11.68
C PRO A 65 17.02 6.28 -11.21
N ALA A 66 16.97 7.34 -10.39
CA ALA A 66 18.18 8.00 -9.89
C ALA A 66 18.99 7.08 -8.97
N THR A 67 18.32 6.27 -8.14
CA THR A 67 19.01 5.27 -7.30
C THR A 67 19.70 4.21 -8.16
N ALA A 68 19.04 3.71 -9.22
CA ALA A 68 19.64 2.74 -10.12
C ALA A 68 20.85 3.32 -10.88
N ASN A 69 20.75 4.55 -11.39
CA ASN A 69 21.87 5.26 -12.02
C ASN A 69 23.04 5.46 -11.06
N LEU A 70 22.78 5.85 -9.81
CA LEU A 70 23.81 6.03 -8.79
C LEU A 70 24.50 4.71 -8.44
N LEU A 71 23.74 3.62 -8.28
CA LEU A 71 24.27 2.30 -7.97
C LEU A 71 25.09 1.74 -9.14
N GLU A 72 24.64 1.88 -10.38
CA GLU A 72 25.42 1.48 -11.55
C GLU A 72 26.73 2.28 -11.65
N ALA A 73 26.69 3.61 -11.43
CA ALA A 73 27.88 4.46 -11.46
C ALA A 73 28.90 4.12 -10.36
N ALA A 74 28.43 3.64 -9.20
CA ALA A 74 29.27 3.20 -8.09
C ALA A 74 29.86 1.80 -8.30
N LEU A 75 29.36 0.99 -9.24
CA LEU A 75 29.84 -0.37 -9.47
C LEU A 75 31.16 -0.38 -10.26
N PRO A 76 32.12 -1.25 -9.90
CA PRO A 76 33.32 -1.46 -10.72
C PRO A 76 32.96 -1.94 -12.12
N ARG A 77 33.65 -1.41 -13.15
CA ARG A 77 33.42 -1.79 -14.56
C ARG A 77 33.48 -3.30 -14.79
N ALA A 78 34.39 -3.99 -14.10
CA ALA A 78 34.50 -5.45 -14.18
C ALA A 78 33.26 -6.18 -13.66
N ALA A 79 32.61 -5.69 -12.59
CA ALA A 79 31.38 -6.29 -12.07
C ALA A 79 30.21 -6.05 -13.02
N ARG A 80 30.10 -4.82 -13.56
CA ARG A 80 29.10 -4.47 -14.59
C ARG A 80 29.23 -5.36 -15.82
N GLN A 81 30.45 -5.48 -16.36
CA GLN A 81 30.69 -6.27 -17.56
C GLN A 81 30.40 -7.76 -17.31
N ARG A 82 30.85 -8.34 -16.19
CA ARG A 82 30.53 -9.73 -15.83
C ARG A 82 29.03 -10.00 -15.77
N PHE A 83 28.26 -9.07 -15.22
CA PHE A 83 26.80 -9.20 -15.17
C PHE A 83 26.19 -9.18 -16.58
N LEU A 84 26.60 -8.22 -17.42
CA LEU A 84 26.10 -8.11 -18.80
C LEU A 84 26.51 -9.32 -19.66
N ASP A 85 27.77 -9.76 -19.56
CA ASP A 85 28.27 -10.95 -20.25
C ASP A 85 27.47 -12.19 -19.82
N HIS A 86 27.17 -12.34 -18.52
CA HIS A 86 26.36 -13.44 -18.03
C HIS A 86 24.95 -13.43 -18.65
N LEU A 87 24.28 -12.27 -18.69
CA LEU A 87 22.96 -12.16 -19.32
C LEU A 87 22.97 -12.49 -20.81
N GLN A 88 24.10 -12.27 -21.50
CA GLN A 88 24.26 -12.53 -22.94
C GLN A 88 24.73 -13.95 -23.27
N ALA A 89 25.46 -14.62 -22.37
CA ALA A 89 26.18 -15.87 -22.65
C ALA A 89 25.29 -17.04 -23.14
N ASP A 90 23.97 -17.00 -22.89
CA ASP A 90 22.99 -17.96 -23.42
C ASP A 90 21.60 -17.30 -23.54
N TYR A 91 21.51 -16.18 -24.29
CA TYR A 91 20.26 -15.44 -24.42
C TYR A 91 19.15 -16.26 -25.13
N PRO A 92 17.89 -16.27 -24.63
CA PRO A 92 17.38 -15.50 -23.49
C PRO A 92 17.47 -16.21 -22.13
N GLN A 93 17.98 -17.44 -22.03
CA GLN A 93 17.90 -18.25 -20.80
C GLN A 93 18.50 -17.56 -19.57
N HIS A 94 19.68 -16.95 -19.70
CA HIS A 94 20.30 -16.18 -18.61
C HIS A 94 19.62 -14.83 -18.36
N ASN A 95 18.98 -14.24 -19.37
CA ASN A 95 18.12 -13.06 -19.20
C ASN A 95 16.70 -13.49 -18.82
N TRP A 96 16.56 -14.02 -17.61
CA TRP A 96 15.32 -14.63 -17.15
C TRP A 96 14.10 -13.69 -17.19
N LEU A 97 14.30 -12.36 -17.05
CA LEU A 97 13.20 -11.41 -17.20
C LEU A 97 12.67 -11.40 -18.63
N SER A 98 13.56 -11.27 -19.62
CA SER A 98 13.19 -11.29 -21.04
C SER A 98 12.67 -12.67 -21.47
N ASN A 99 13.19 -13.75 -20.88
CA ASN A 99 12.75 -15.12 -21.16
C ASN A 99 11.35 -15.43 -20.59
N THR A 100 11.03 -14.89 -19.42
CA THR A 100 9.78 -15.21 -18.69
C THR A 100 8.65 -14.26 -19.06
N PHE A 101 8.96 -12.98 -19.27
CA PHE A 101 7.97 -11.93 -19.46
C PHE A 101 8.10 -11.32 -20.85
N VAL A 102 7.18 -11.69 -21.74
CA VAL A 102 7.15 -11.26 -23.15
C VAL A 102 7.20 -9.74 -23.32
N ARG A 103 6.64 -8.98 -22.37
CA ARG A 103 6.61 -7.51 -22.41
C ARG A 103 7.88 -6.83 -21.88
N ALA A 104 8.80 -7.55 -21.23
CA ALA A 104 10.02 -6.99 -20.66
C ALA A 104 11.12 -6.85 -21.72
N THR A 105 10.82 -6.16 -22.83
CA THR A 105 11.73 -6.04 -23.98
C THR A 105 12.96 -5.19 -23.67
N ASP A 106 12.84 -4.21 -22.78
CA ASP A 106 13.96 -3.33 -22.43
C ASP A 106 14.97 -4.02 -21.51
N ALA A 107 14.58 -5.11 -20.84
CA ALA A 107 15.50 -5.94 -20.06
C ALA A 107 16.56 -6.63 -20.93
N ALA A 108 16.31 -6.79 -22.24
CA ALA A 108 17.25 -7.36 -23.19
C ALA A 108 18.29 -6.33 -23.68
N ASN A 109 18.04 -5.03 -23.50
CA ASN A 109 18.94 -3.98 -23.96
C ASN A 109 20.15 -3.85 -23.01
N PRO A 110 21.39 -4.14 -23.47
CA PRO A 110 22.57 -4.11 -22.60
C PRO A 110 22.85 -2.74 -21.99
N HIS A 111 22.38 -1.66 -22.63
CA HIS A 111 22.52 -0.29 -22.11
C HIS A 111 21.71 -0.07 -20.82
N TYR A 112 20.58 -0.76 -20.65
CA TYR A 112 19.67 -0.58 -19.51
C TYR A 112 19.57 -1.80 -18.60
N ALA A 113 19.97 -3.00 -19.05
CA ALA A 113 19.71 -4.27 -18.38
C ALA A 113 20.04 -4.25 -16.87
N LEU A 114 21.23 -3.77 -16.49
CA LEU A 114 21.61 -3.72 -15.07
C LEU A 114 20.67 -2.83 -14.24
N ARG A 115 20.39 -1.61 -14.71
CA ARG A 115 19.49 -0.66 -14.03
C ARG A 115 18.05 -1.17 -14.01
N TYR A 116 17.61 -1.83 -15.07
CA TYR A 116 16.31 -2.46 -15.18
C TYR A 116 16.11 -3.53 -14.09
N TYR A 117 17.11 -4.41 -13.91
CA TYR A 117 17.10 -5.43 -12.85
C TYR A 117 17.15 -4.82 -11.44
N MET A 118 17.89 -3.73 -11.25
CA MET A 118 17.89 -2.99 -9.97
C MET A 118 16.51 -2.43 -9.64
N VAL A 119 15.86 -1.74 -10.59
CA VAL A 119 14.50 -1.19 -10.39
C VAL A 119 13.50 -2.31 -10.15
N TYR A 120 13.59 -3.42 -10.89
CA TYR A 120 12.78 -4.61 -10.65
C TYR A 120 12.91 -5.12 -9.20
N ALA A 121 14.14 -5.29 -8.71
CA ALA A 121 14.41 -5.80 -7.37
C ALA A 121 13.96 -4.81 -6.27
N MET A 122 14.24 -3.51 -6.45
CA MET A 122 13.81 -2.46 -5.51
C MET A 122 12.28 -2.37 -5.42
N THR A 123 11.59 -2.50 -6.55
CA THR A 123 10.13 -2.45 -6.60
C THR A 123 9.49 -3.65 -5.89
N PHE A 124 10.02 -4.86 -6.13
CA PHE A 124 9.61 -6.06 -5.39
C PHE A 124 9.88 -5.92 -3.88
N GLY A 125 11.09 -5.46 -3.52
CA GLY A 125 11.47 -5.21 -2.13
C GLY A 125 10.56 -4.20 -1.44
N ALA A 126 10.11 -3.16 -2.17
CA ALA A 126 9.17 -2.18 -1.66
C ALA A 126 7.80 -2.78 -1.33
N LEU A 127 7.25 -3.65 -2.20
CA LEU A 127 6.01 -4.38 -1.91
C LEU A 127 6.15 -5.27 -0.67
N LEU A 128 7.20 -6.09 -0.61
CA LEU A 128 7.44 -6.97 0.53
C LEU A 128 7.61 -6.18 1.84
N GLY A 129 8.36 -5.09 1.79
CA GLY A 129 8.51 -4.15 2.90
C GLY A 129 7.17 -3.53 3.33
N ALA A 130 6.36 -3.09 2.36
CA ALA A 130 5.05 -2.53 2.63
C ALA A 130 4.12 -3.54 3.31
N MET A 131 4.11 -4.81 2.87
CA MET A 131 3.31 -5.85 3.51
C MET A 131 3.72 -6.07 4.98
N LEU A 132 5.02 -6.10 5.27
CA LEU A 132 5.54 -6.21 6.63
C LEU A 132 5.14 -4.99 7.48
N MET A 133 5.24 -3.79 6.93
CA MET A 133 4.84 -2.56 7.62
C MET A 133 3.33 -2.50 7.85
N LEU A 134 2.51 -2.91 6.88
CA LEU A 134 1.07 -3.03 7.04
C LEU A 134 0.71 -4.02 8.14
N ARG A 135 1.38 -5.18 8.22
CA ARG A 135 1.19 -6.13 9.34
C ARG A 135 1.47 -5.46 10.69
N LEU A 136 2.58 -4.74 10.79
CA LEU A 136 2.95 -4.03 12.03
C LEU A 136 1.89 -2.99 12.42
N LEU A 137 1.38 -2.21 11.46
CA LEU A 137 0.31 -1.25 11.70
C LEU A 137 -1.00 -1.93 12.12
N CYS A 138 -1.38 -3.02 11.45
CA CYS A 138 -2.57 -3.79 11.78
C CYS A 138 -2.49 -4.37 13.20
N LEU A 139 -1.34 -4.93 13.59
CA LEU A 139 -1.11 -5.39 14.96
C LEU A 139 -1.25 -4.26 15.98
N GLN A 140 -0.73 -3.07 15.67
CA GLN A 140 -0.75 -1.95 16.61
C GLN A 140 -2.12 -1.28 16.75
N LEU A 141 -2.89 -1.18 15.66
CA LEU A 141 -4.14 -0.42 15.63
C LEU A 141 -5.38 -1.31 15.82
N VAL A 142 -5.33 -2.58 15.41
CA VAL A 142 -6.46 -3.52 15.50
C VAL A 142 -6.23 -4.60 16.57
N GLY A 143 -4.97 -5.01 16.80
CA GLY A 143 -4.62 -5.91 17.91
C GLY A 143 -4.90 -7.40 17.70
N ASN A 144 -5.34 -7.83 16.50
CA ASN A 144 -5.61 -9.24 16.19
C ASN A 144 -4.50 -9.82 15.29
N GLU A 145 -3.77 -10.83 15.78
CA GLU A 145 -2.60 -11.40 15.08
C GLU A 145 -2.96 -12.12 13.77
N ILE A 146 -4.07 -12.86 13.75
CA ILE A 146 -4.53 -13.58 12.56
C ILE A 146 -4.92 -12.56 11.49
N ALA A 147 -5.77 -11.60 11.85
CA ALA A 147 -6.23 -10.57 10.93
C ALA A 147 -5.08 -9.69 10.42
N ALA A 148 -4.16 -9.30 11.30
CA ALA A 148 -2.99 -8.51 10.90
C ALA A 148 -2.03 -9.28 9.99
N THR A 149 -2.03 -10.60 10.05
CA THR A 149 -1.24 -11.44 9.15
C THR A 149 -1.93 -11.60 7.79
N LEU A 150 -3.26 -11.78 7.77
CA LEU A 150 -4.04 -12.00 6.55
C LEU A 150 -4.32 -10.71 5.76
N ALA A 151 -4.51 -9.58 6.42
CA ALA A 151 -4.89 -8.34 5.75
C ALA A 151 -3.87 -7.85 4.71
N PRO A 152 -2.55 -7.82 4.98
CA PRO A 152 -1.56 -7.45 3.96
C PRO A 152 -1.50 -8.43 2.79
N LEU A 153 -1.79 -9.72 3.01
CA LEU A 153 -1.84 -10.73 1.95
C LEU A 153 -3.03 -10.45 1.01
N ALA A 154 -4.22 -10.30 1.59
CA ALA A 154 -5.43 -9.99 0.83
C ALA A 154 -5.29 -8.65 0.10
N PHE A 155 -4.72 -7.65 0.76
CA PHE A 155 -4.45 -6.34 0.18
C PHE A 155 -3.49 -6.43 -1.00
N ALA A 156 -2.31 -7.04 -0.84
CA ALA A 156 -1.32 -7.17 -1.91
C ALA A 156 -1.86 -7.89 -3.16
N LEU A 157 -2.76 -8.86 -2.98
CA LEU A 157 -3.39 -9.57 -4.10
C LEU A 157 -4.48 -8.76 -4.80
N ALA A 158 -5.18 -7.89 -4.05
CA ALA A 158 -6.33 -7.13 -4.53
C ALA A 158 -5.99 -5.74 -5.10
N VAL A 159 -4.86 -5.15 -4.68
CA VAL A 159 -4.52 -3.77 -5.04
C VAL A 159 -4.23 -3.65 -6.53
N PRO A 160 -4.93 -2.74 -7.23
CA PRO A 160 -4.58 -2.40 -8.60
C PRO A 160 -3.30 -1.57 -8.57
N VAL A 161 -2.18 -2.15 -8.97
CA VAL A 161 -0.95 -1.43 -9.26
C VAL A 161 -0.77 -1.28 -10.76
N GLY A 162 -0.32 -0.10 -11.21
CA GLY A 162 -0.11 0.17 -12.63
C GLY A 162 1.31 0.62 -12.96
N ASN A 163 2.06 1.12 -11.98
CA ASN A 163 3.44 1.56 -12.19
C ASN A 163 4.38 1.14 -11.06
N PHE A 164 5.66 1.05 -11.39
CA PHE A 164 6.70 0.56 -10.47
C PHE A 164 6.92 1.49 -9.25
N TRP A 165 6.56 2.77 -9.35
CA TRP A 165 6.63 3.72 -8.22
C TRP A 165 5.43 3.62 -7.25
N ASP A 166 4.39 2.84 -7.56
CA ASP A 166 3.22 2.68 -6.69
C ASP A 166 3.56 1.85 -5.43
N PHE A 167 4.44 0.84 -5.54
CA PHE A 167 4.85 0.03 -4.37
C PHE A 167 5.76 0.77 -3.37
N PRO A 168 6.80 1.52 -3.80
CA PRO A 168 7.52 2.40 -2.88
C PRO A 168 6.62 3.47 -2.26
N GLU A 169 5.63 3.99 -2.98
CA GLU A 169 4.65 4.93 -2.41
C GLU A 169 3.93 4.29 -1.22
N LEU A 170 3.38 3.08 -1.40
CA LEU A 170 2.74 2.32 -0.33
C LEU A 170 3.69 2.08 0.86
N LEU A 171 4.94 1.69 0.59
CA LEU A 171 5.94 1.51 1.64
C LEU A 171 6.16 2.82 2.41
N PHE A 172 6.36 3.95 1.74
CA PHE A 172 6.60 5.22 2.42
C PHE A 172 5.39 5.70 3.20
N MET A 173 4.17 5.54 2.67
CA MET A 173 2.94 5.89 3.38
C MET A 173 2.78 5.07 4.67
N THR A 174 3.05 3.76 4.60
CA THR A 174 2.97 2.88 5.78
C THR A 174 4.07 3.17 6.81
N VAL A 175 5.29 3.46 6.36
CA VAL A 175 6.38 3.91 7.24
C VAL A 175 6.05 5.25 7.88
N ALA A 176 5.46 6.20 7.15
CA ALA A 176 5.07 7.51 7.68
C ALA A 176 4.01 7.39 8.79
N VAL A 177 2.98 6.55 8.58
CA VAL A 177 1.98 6.27 9.61
C VAL A 177 2.63 5.59 10.82
N TRP A 178 3.55 4.66 10.62
CA TRP A 178 4.27 4.01 11.72
C TRP A 178 5.14 5.00 12.52
N ILE A 179 5.87 5.90 11.85
CA ILE A 179 6.63 6.96 12.51
C ILE A 179 5.70 7.87 13.31
N ALA A 180 4.56 8.27 12.73
CA ALA A 180 3.57 9.10 13.39
C ALA A 180 2.96 8.44 14.63
N LEU A 181 2.93 7.11 14.70
CA LEU A 181 2.40 6.35 15.84
C LEU A 181 3.44 6.06 16.93
N ARG A 182 4.67 5.71 16.55
CA ARG A 182 5.64 5.06 17.47
C ARG A 182 7.00 5.72 17.53
N ALA A 183 7.52 6.22 16.41
CA ALA A 183 8.91 6.63 16.34
C ALA A 183 9.12 8.08 16.80
N ASN A 184 10.37 8.54 16.67
CA ASN A 184 10.66 9.96 16.75
C ASN A 184 10.09 10.65 15.51
N LEU A 185 9.18 11.59 15.73
CA LEU A 185 8.48 12.32 14.68
C LEU A 185 9.41 13.11 13.74
N LEU A 186 10.64 13.43 14.17
CA LEU A 186 11.65 14.07 13.32
C LEU A 186 12.08 13.19 12.13
N TRP A 187 11.92 11.86 12.21
CA TRP A 187 12.16 10.97 11.07
C TRP A 187 11.19 11.19 9.91
N LEU A 188 10.07 11.91 10.12
CA LEU A 188 9.20 12.33 9.02
C LEU A 188 9.93 13.30 8.07
N LEU A 189 10.90 14.09 8.55
CA LEU A 189 11.61 15.06 7.71
C LEU A 189 12.43 14.39 6.59
N PRO A 190 13.41 13.49 6.88
CA PRO A 190 14.16 12.81 5.83
C PRO A 190 13.27 11.88 5.00
N LEU A 191 12.28 11.21 5.61
CA LEU A 191 11.32 10.38 4.88
C LEU A 191 10.57 11.20 3.83
N THR A 192 10.14 12.41 4.18
CA THR A 192 9.40 13.30 3.28
C THR A 192 10.20 13.64 2.03
N LEU A 193 11.50 13.91 2.16
CA LEU A 193 12.36 14.22 1.02
C LEU A 193 12.40 13.05 0.02
N VAL A 194 12.66 11.85 0.53
CA VAL A 194 12.79 10.63 -0.28
C VAL A 194 11.45 10.20 -0.87
N ALA A 195 10.38 10.23 -0.08
CA ALA A 195 9.05 9.81 -0.52
C ALA A 195 8.46 10.77 -1.56
N THR A 196 8.72 12.07 -1.45
CA THR A 196 8.27 13.05 -2.45
C THR A 196 9.01 12.89 -3.77
N LEU A 197 10.30 12.55 -3.74
CA LEU A 197 11.07 12.21 -4.94
C LEU A 197 10.54 10.94 -5.64
N ASN A 198 9.88 10.05 -4.90
CA ASN A 198 9.15 8.93 -5.49
C ASN A 198 7.83 9.38 -6.13
N LYS A 199 7.01 10.16 -5.40
CA LYS A 199 5.69 10.60 -5.88
C LYS A 199 5.21 11.88 -5.18
N GLU A 200 4.72 12.88 -5.92
CA GLU A 200 4.25 14.13 -5.31
C GLU A 200 2.99 13.98 -4.45
N SER A 201 2.21 12.91 -4.62
CA SER A 201 1.05 12.59 -3.78
C SER A 201 1.40 12.51 -2.29
N PHE A 202 2.66 12.20 -1.96
CA PHE A 202 3.12 12.15 -0.57
C PHE A 202 2.98 13.52 0.13
N LEU A 203 3.08 14.64 -0.60
CA LEU A 203 2.82 15.98 -0.08
C LEU A 203 1.44 16.08 0.56
N PHE A 204 0.43 15.58 -0.14
CA PHE A 204 -0.96 15.60 0.32
C PHE A 204 -1.20 14.58 1.45
N PHE A 205 -0.53 13.42 1.37
CA PHE A 205 -0.63 12.39 2.40
C PHE A 205 -0.14 12.86 3.77
N LEU A 206 0.87 13.74 3.83
CA LEU A 206 1.36 14.33 5.09
C LEU A 206 0.26 15.04 5.89
N ILE A 207 -0.67 15.70 5.21
CA ILE A 207 -1.80 16.39 5.86
C ILE A 207 -2.68 15.36 6.58
N ALA A 208 -2.90 14.20 5.96
CA ALA A 208 -3.69 13.13 6.53
C ALA A 208 -3.02 12.44 7.74
N LEU A 209 -1.74 12.68 8.03
CA LEU A 209 -1.06 12.16 9.23
C LEU A 209 -1.44 12.92 10.51
N TYR A 210 -2.12 14.07 10.41
CA TYR A 210 -2.50 14.91 11.55
C TYR A 210 -3.15 14.15 12.72
N PRO A 211 -4.12 13.23 12.52
CA PRO A 211 -4.73 12.50 13.62
C PRO A 211 -3.72 11.71 14.45
N PHE A 212 -2.76 11.05 13.81
CA PHE A 212 -1.72 10.28 14.51
C PHE A 212 -0.69 11.18 15.22
N VAL A 213 -0.22 12.24 14.55
CA VAL A 213 0.74 13.18 15.15
C VAL A 213 0.13 13.91 16.35
N SER A 214 -1.15 14.29 16.25
CA SER A 214 -1.87 14.99 17.32
C SER A 214 -2.03 14.15 18.59
N MET A 215 -2.05 12.82 18.48
CA MET A 215 -2.03 11.92 19.66
C MET A 215 -0.69 11.89 20.38
N ARG A 216 0.41 12.19 19.68
CA ARG A 216 1.79 12.13 20.21
C ARG A 216 2.27 13.45 20.78
N VAL A 217 1.67 14.57 20.35
CA VAL A 217 2.13 15.92 20.67
C VAL A 217 1.01 16.69 21.37
N SER A 218 1.24 17.09 22.62
CA SER A 218 0.23 17.77 23.45
C SER A 218 -0.22 19.12 22.89
N SER A 219 0.63 19.80 22.12
CA SER A 219 0.32 21.11 21.53
C SER A 219 -0.05 20.97 20.05
N ARG A 220 -1.28 21.38 19.71
CA ARG A 220 -1.76 21.44 18.33
C ARG A 220 -0.84 22.25 17.43
N SER A 221 -0.33 23.39 17.91
CA SER A 221 0.58 24.24 17.14
C SER A 221 1.89 23.54 16.80
N ARG A 222 2.44 22.72 17.70
CA ARG A 222 3.66 21.94 17.43
C ARG A 222 3.41 20.84 16.40
N ALA A 223 2.27 20.15 16.48
CA ALA A 223 1.89 19.15 15.48
C ALA A 223 1.73 19.80 14.09
N LEU A 224 1.04 20.95 14.01
CA LEU A 224 0.88 21.70 12.77
C LEU A 224 2.20 22.27 12.26
N LEU A 225 3.09 22.74 13.14
CA LEU A 225 4.42 23.22 12.73
C LEU A 225 5.24 22.09 12.11
N LEU A 226 5.30 20.92 12.75
CA LEU A 226 6.02 19.77 12.22
C LEU A 226 5.48 19.34 10.85
N LEU A 227 4.17 19.15 10.73
CA LEU A 227 3.55 18.74 9.47
C LEU A 227 3.67 19.83 8.40
N GLY A 228 3.54 21.10 8.79
CA GLY A 228 3.77 22.25 7.92
C GLY A 228 5.20 22.28 7.38
N THR A 229 6.20 22.01 8.22
CA THR A 229 7.60 21.86 7.79
C THR A 229 7.76 20.69 6.82
N CYS A 230 7.15 19.53 7.07
CA CYS A 230 7.18 18.41 6.14
C CYS A 230 6.54 18.79 4.79
N VAL A 231 5.36 19.42 4.79
CA VAL A 231 4.68 19.87 3.57
C VAL A 231 5.54 20.89 2.80
N ALA A 232 6.19 21.83 3.49
CA ALA A 232 7.10 22.78 2.86
C ALA A 232 8.31 22.09 2.21
N LEU A 233 8.90 21.10 2.88
CA LEU A 233 9.99 20.29 2.30
C LEU A 233 9.52 19.48 1.09
N ALA A 234 8.35 18.85 1.17
CA ALA A 234 7.76 18.14 0.04
C ALA A 234 7.51 19.09 -1.15
N ALA A 235 6.94 20.26 -0.89
CA ALA A 235 6.71 21.28 -1.92
C ALA A 235 8.02 21.75 -2.56
N ALA A 236 9.07 21.95 -1.77
CA ALA A 236 10.39 22.32 -2.27
C ALA A 236 11.01 21.24 -3.17
N VAL A 237 10.96 19.96 -2.75
CA VAL A 237 11.43 18.84 -3.58
C VAL A 237 10.63 18.73 -4.87
N ASN A 238 9.30 18.76 -4.78
CA ASN A 238 8.41 18.70 -5.95
C ASN A 238 8.68 19.85 -6.93
N LEU A 239 8.83 21.09 -6.42
CA LEU A 239 9.16 22.25 -7.24
C LEU A 239 10.54 22.10 -7.89
N ALA A 240 11.55 21.69 -7.14
CA ALA A 240 12.90 21.49 -7.65
C ALA A 240 12.92 20.44 -8.79
N THR A 241 12.25 19.30 -8.60
CA THR A 241 12.10 18.27 -9.64
C THR A 241 11.39 18.81 -10.88
N LYS A 242 10.30 19.57 -10.70
CA LYS A 242 9.54 20.17 -11.82
C LYS A 242 10.35 21.20 -12.59
N LEU A 243 11.15 22.02 -11.91
CA LEU A 243 12.05 22.98 -12.54
C LEU A 243 13.19 22.28 -13.28
N HIS A 244 13.75 21.20 -12.71
CA HIS A 244 14.83 20.44 -13.33
C HIS A 244 14.40 19.84 -14.69
N TYR A 245 13.19 19.29 -14.77
CA TYR A 245 12.63 18.72 -16.01
C TYR A 245 11.68 19.67 -16.73
N ALA A 246 11.82 21.00 -16.57
CA ALA A 246 10.92 21.97 -17.21
C ALA A 246 10.99 21.94 -18.75
N GLY A 247 12.12 21.48 -19.31
CA GLY A 247 12.35 21.34 -20.75
C GLY A 247 11.81 20.04 -21.38
N ASN A 248 11.38 19.07 -20.56
CA ASN A 248 10.82 17.81 -21.08
C ASN A 248 9.44 18.03 -21.71
N PRO A 249 9.04 17.22 -22.70
CA PRO A 249 7.70 17.24 -23.29
C PRO A 249 6.59 16.96 -22.25
N GLY A 250 5.33 17.17 -22.64
CA GLY A 250 4.16 16.95 -21.78
C GLY A 250 3.81 18.12 -20.86
N GLU A 251 2.83 17.92 -19.99
CA GLU A 251 2.27 18.95 -19.09
C GLU A 251 2.67 18.72 -17.62
N LEU A 252 2.56 19.75 -16.78
CA LEU A 252 2.90 19.67 -15.34
C LEU A 252 2.04 18.65 -14.57
N ALA A 253 0.81 18.46 -15.02
CA ALA A 253 -0.16 17.47 -14.57
C ALA A 253 -1.18 17.28 -15.69
N GLN A 254 -1.74 16.09 -15.83
CA GLN A 254 -2.81 15.83 -16.79
C GLN A 254 -4.16 16.09 -16.13
N PHE A 255 -4.97 16.96 -16.72
CA PHE A 255 -6.27 17.32 -16.17
C PHE A 255 -7.41 16.56 -16.87
N HIS A 256 -8.13 15.75 -16.11
CA HIS A 256 -9.11 14.78 -16.63
C HIS A 256 -10.51 14.94 -16.01
N LEU A 257 -10.83 16.09 -15.40
CA LEU A 257 -12.08 16.29 -14.65
C LEU A 257 -13.32 15.90 -15.45
N TRP A 258 -13.47 16.44 -16.65
CA TRP A 258 -14.64 16.20 -17.46
C TRP A 258 -14.72 14.77 -17.98
N ASP A 259 -13.58 14.16 -18.29
CA ASP A 259 -13.51 12.79 -18.76
C ASP A 259 -13.86 11.80 -17.64
N ASN A 260 -13.37 12.05 -16.43
CA ASN A 260 -13.73 11.27 -15.24
C ASN A 260 -15.22 11.42 -14.88
N LEU A 261 -15.79 12.63 -14.96
CA LEU A 261 -17.23 12.83 -14.71
C LEU A 261 -18.09 12.09 -15.75
N ARG A 262 -17.72 12.15 -17.04
CA ARG A 262 -18.40 11.38 -18.10
C ARG A 262 -18.25 9.88 -17.89
N PHE A 263 -17.06 9.42 -17.50
CA PHE A 263 -16.79 8.03 -17.20
C PHE A 263 -17.68 7.53 -16.05
N LEU A 264 -17.76 8.27 -14.94
CA LEU A 264 -18.57 7.90 -13.77
C LEU A 264 -20.08 8.01 -14.03
N ALA A 265 -20.51 8.85 -14.98
CA ALA A 265 -21.93 8.96 -15.33
C ALA A 265 -22.45 7.79 -16.19
N ASP A 266 -21.58 7.07 -16.89
CA ASP A 266 -21.99 5.97 -17.76
C ASP A 266 -22.06 4.64 -17.00
N PRO A 267 -23.26 4.04 -16.81
CA PRO A 267 -23.43 2.79 -16.05
C PRO A 267 -22.68 1.60 -16.66
N ARG A 268 -22.33 1.64 -17.95
CA ARG A 268 -21.59 0.54 -18.61
C ARG A 268 -20.17 0.39 -18.08
N ASN A 269 -19.56 1.48 -17.64
CA ASN A 269 -18.21 1.49 -17.08
C ASN A 269 -18.11 0.69 -15.76
N TYR A 270 -19.23 0.45 -15.08
CA TYR A 270 -19.31 -0.35 -13.85
C TYR A 270 -19.39 -1.86 -14.12
N LEU A 271 -19.35 -2.29 -15.39
CA LEU A 271 -19.39 -3.70 -15.79
C LEU A 271 -18.08 -4.16 -16.44
N HIS A 272 -17.06 -3.30 -16.51
CA HIS A 272 -15.77 -3.64 -17.10
C HIS A 272 -15.03 -4.73 -16.30
N GLY A 273 -14.32 -5.58 -17.04
CA GLY A 273 -13.43 -6.59 -16.49
C GLY A 273 -12.06 -6.52 -17.17
N GLU A 274 -11.08 -7.15 -16.53
CA GLU A 274 -9.74 -7.30 -17.06
C GLU A 274 -9.14 -8.65 -16.68
N TYR A 275 -8.13 -9.07 -17.46
CA TYR A 275 -7.35 -10.25 -17.11
C TYR A 275 -6.35 -9.89 -16.01
N THR A 276 -6.58 -10.45 -14.83
CA THR A 276 -5.72 -10.31 -13.65
C THR A 276 -5.36 -11.72 -13.19
N TYR A 277 -4.05 -12.00 -13.11
CA TYR A 277 -3.52 -13.36 -12.88
C TYR A 277 -4.03 -14.41 -13.88
N GLY A 278 -4.28 -14.01 -15.13
CA GLY A 278 -4.79 -14.89 -16.19
C GLY A 278 -6.29 -15.20 -16.09
N ILE A 279 -7.00 -14.65 -15.11
CA ILE A 279 -8.44 -14.82 -14.92
C ILE A 279 -9.14 -13.50 -15.23
N LEU A 280 -10.28 -13.57 -15.93
CA LEU A 280 -11.14 -12.41 -16.13
C LEU A 280 -11.78 -12.02 -14.80
N LEU A 281 -11.36 -10.89 -14.25
CA LEU A 281 -11.84 -10.33 -12.99
C LEU A 281 -12.46 -8.94 -13.20
N PRO A 282 -13.35 -8.50 -12.31
CA PRO A 282 -13.80 -7.10 -12.26
C PRO A 282 -12.63 -6.11 -12.27
N LYS A 283 -12.74 -5.02 -13.04
CA LYS A 283 -11.73 -3.95 -13.10
C LYS A 283 -12.26 -2.66 -12.47
N GLY A 284 -11.39 -1.93 -11.76
CA GLY A 284 -11.65 -0.55 -11.38
C GLY A 284 -12.98 -0.36 -10.65
N PHE A 285 -13.84 0.55 -11.13
CA PHE A 285 -15.12 0.87 -10.48
C PHE A 285 -16.22 -0.17 -10.72
N ASN A 286 -15.88 -1.40 -11.10
CA ASN A 286 -16.89 -2.44 -11.30
C ASN A 286 -17.79 -2.60 -10.06
N ILE A 287 -19.09 -2.79 -10.28
CA ILE A 287 -20.10 -2.85 -9.21
C ILE A 287 -19.81 -3.90 -8.14
N LEU A 288 -19.19 -5.04 -8.52
CA LEU A 288 -18.80 -6.08 -7.59
C LEU A 288 -17.66 -5.62 -6.67
N LEU A 289 -16.70 -4.85 -7.19
CA LEU A 289 -15.61 -4.27 -6.40
C LEU A 289 -16.12 -3.17 -5.48
N LEU A 290 -17.05 -2.33 -5.95
CA LEU A 290 -17.70 -1.32 -5.11
C LEU A 290 -18.50 -1.94 -3.97
N PHE A 291 -19.25 -3.01 -4.25
CA PHE A 291 -19.96 -3.77 -3.22
C PHE A 291 -18.99 -4.39 -2.21
N LEU A 292 -17.90 -5.01 -2.68
CA LEU A 292 -16.88 -5.57 -1.80
C LEU A 292 -16.22 -4.49 -0.93
N ALA A 293 -15.88 -3.34 -1.51
CA ALA A 293 -15.34 -2.19 -0.79
C ALA A 293 -16.32 -1.70 0.29
N PHE A 294 -17.60 -1.59 -0.04
CA PHE A 294 -18.65 -1.25 0.94
C PHE A 294 -18.72 -2.27 2.09
N VAL A 295 -18.68 -3.57 1.79
CA VAL A 295 -18.68 -4.64 2.80
C VAL A 295 -17.46 -4.54 3.70
N VAL A 296 -16.26 -4.33 3.13
CA VAL A 296 -15.01 -4.16 3.88
C VAL A 296 -15.08 -2.94 4.79
N VAL A 297 -15.54 -1.79 4.28
CA VAL A 297 -15.72 -0.57 5.08
C VAL A 297 -16.70 -0.84 6.21
N ARG A 298 -17.89 -1.38 5.93
CA ARG A 298 -18.91 -1.65 6.94
C ARG A 298 -18.42 -2.62 8.01
N ALA A 299 -17.70 -3.67 7.63
CA ALA A 299 -17.21 -4.69 8.56
C ALA A 299 -16.03 -4.18 9.40
N GLY A 300 -15.14 -3.38 8.82
CA GLY A 300 -13.91 -2.92 9.46
C GLY A 300 -14.04 -1.61 10.24
N TRP A 301 -14.99 -0.74 9.89
CA TRP A 301 -15.02 0.65 10.39
C TRP A 301 -15.09 0.75 11.92
N SER A 302 -15.93 -0.07 12.55
CA SER A 302 -16.10 -0.05 14.01
C SER A 302 -14.89 -0.58 14.77
N ALA A 303 -14.06 -1.42 14.14
CA ALA A 303 -12.85 -1.97 14.74
C ALA A 303 -11.68 -0.98 14.72
N LEU A 304 -11.74 0.08 13.92
CA LEU A 304 -10.67 1.06 13.82
C LEU A 304 -10.68 2.04 15.01
N PRO A 305 -9.50 2.42 15.56
CA PRO A 305 -9.42 3.48 16.54
C PRO A 305 -9.80 4.83 15.91
N PRO A 306 -10.25 5.82 16.71
CA PRO A 306 -10.72 7.10 16.19
C PRO A 306 -9.70 7.81 15.28
N ALA A 307 -8.41 7.78 15.61
CA ALA A 307 -7.38 8.41 14.77
C ALA A 307 -7.25 7.75 13.39
N ALA A 308 -7.37 6.42 13.29
CA ALA A 308 -7.35 5.73 12.00
C ALA A 308 -8.61 6.03 11.17
N ARG A 309 -9.78 6.17 11.80
CA ARG A 309 -11.01 6.63 11.11
C ARG A 309 -10.88 8.05 10.57
N HIS A 310 -10.36 8.98 11.39
CA HIS A 310 -10.11 10.35 10.93
C HIS A 310 -9.06 10.41 9.81
N HIS A 311 -8.00 9.60 9.90
CA HIS A 311 -7.02 9.46 8.82
C HIS A 311 -7.70 8.98 7.53
N ALA A 312 -8.52 7.93 7.60
CA ALA A 312 -9.28 7.41 6.46
C ALA A 312 -10.19 8.47 5.82
N LEU A 313 -10.89 9.27 6.63
CA LEU A 313 -11.73 10.36 6.14
C LEU A 313 -10.89 11.46 5.46
N LEU A 314 -9.75 11.83 6.05
CA LEU A 314 -8.86 12.85 5.47
C LEU A 314 -8.26 12.39 4.13
N VAL A 315 -7.75 11.16 4.05
CA VAL A 315 -7.22 10.65 2.77
C VAL A 315 -8.32 10.57 1.72
N CYS A 316 -9.55 10.18 2.05
CA CYS A 316 -10.67 10.22 1.10
C CYS A 316 -11.02 11.66 0.68
N ALA A 317 -11.14 12.57 1.64
CA ALA A 317 -11.49 13.97 1.39
C ALA A 317 -10.47 14.69 0.51
N ILE A 318 -9.20 14.29 0.58
CA ILE A 318 -8.12 14.86 -0.25
C ILE A 318 -7.99 14.10 -1.57
N ASN A 319 -7.98 12.76 -1.52
CA ASN A 319 -7.63 11.95 -2.68
C ASN A 319 -8.77 11.81 -3.69
N ILE A 320 -10.03 11.83 -3.27
CA ILE A 320 -11.16 11.74 -4.22
C ILE A 320 -11.19 12.97 -5.15
N PRO A 321 -11.11 14.23 -4.66
CA PRO A 321 -10.99 15.39 -5.54
C PRO A 321 -9.77 15.32 -6.46
N LEU A 322 -8.60 14.92 -5.93
CA LEU A 322 -7.39 14.78 -6.75
C LEU A 322 -7.54 13.71 -7.83
N TYR A 323 -8.17 12.58 -7.52
CA TYR A 323 -8.48 11.54 -8.48
C TYR A 323 -9.44 12.05 -9.57
N LEU A 324 -10.49 12.80 -9.20
CA LEU A 324 -11.38 13.39 -10.19
C LEU A 324 -10.64 14.36 -11.11
N LEU A 325 -9.73 15.17 -10.59
CA LEU A 325 -8.99 16.17 -11.37
C LEU A 325 -7.85 15.56 -12.22
N PHE A 326 -7.13 14.56 -11.69
CA PHE A 326 -5.84 14.10 -12.24
C PHE A 326 -5.74 12.59 -12.48
N GLY A 327 -6.66 11.79 -11.93
CA GLY A 327 -6.78 10.37 -12.26
C GLY A 327 -7.37 10.18 -13.66
N TYR A 328 -7.47 8.94 -14.14
CA TYR A 328 -8.01 8.68 -15.47
C TYR A 328 -8.92 7.45 -15.48
N GLY A 329 -10.20 7.63 -15.84
CA GLY A 329 -11.15 6.54 -16.05
C GLY A 329 -11.21 5.57 -14.88
N ASP A 330 -10.90 4.31 -15.10
CA ASP A 330 -10.94 3.26 -14.08
C ASP A 330 -9.61 3.00 -13.34
N GLU A 331 -8.64 3.92 -13.42
CA GLU A 331 -7.35 3.82 -12.75
C GLU A 331 -7.46 4.03 -11.22
N ILE A 332 -8.10 3.09 -10.52
CA ILE A 332 -8.26 3.12 -9.06
C ILE A 332 -6.93 3.23 -8.32
N ARG A 333 -5.81 2.81 -8.93
CA ARG A 333 -4.46 3.03 -8.40
C ARG A 333 -4.16 4.49 -8.05
N ALA A 334 -4.83 5.46 -8.69
CA ALA A 334 -4.69 6.88 -8.36
C ALA A 334 -5.33 7.24 -7.00
N LEU A 335 -6.13 6.33 -6.42
CA LEU A 335 -6.63 6.41 -5.05
C LEU A 335 -5.65 5.87 -3.99
N SER A 336 -4.35 5.73 -4.31
CA SER A 336 -3.33 5.10 -3.46
C SER A 336 -3.18 5.66 -2.03
N MET A 337 -3.51 6.93 -1.77
CA MET A 337 -3.50 7.45 -0.38
C MET A 337 -4.48 6.72 0.55
N VAL A 338 -5.49 6.04 0.00
CA VAL A 338 -6.48 5.27 0.76
C VAL A 338 -5.93 3.90 1.17
N ASP A 339 -4.86 3.42 0.56
CA ASP A 339 -4.33 2.06 0.69
C ASP A 339 -4.06 1.64 2.13
N VAL A 340 -3.41 2.50 2.92
CA VAL A 340 -3.13 2.19 4.34
C VAL A 340 -4.44 2.02 5.11
N SER A 341 -5.43 2.88 4.85
CA SER A 341 -6.75 2.80 5.48
C SER A 341 -7.53 1.57 5.03
N ALA A 342 -7.45 1.22 3.74
CA ALA A 342 -8.08 0.03 3.18
C ALA A 342 -7.54 -1.25 3.82
N ALA A 343 -6.21 -1.38 3.94
CA ALA A 343 -5.59 -2.52 4.62
C ALA A 343 -6.02 -2.63 6.11
N LEU A 344 -6.13 -1.50 6.82
CA LEU A 344 -6.63 -1.48 8.19
C LEU A 344 -8.10 -1.89 8.28
N LEU A 345 -8.95 -1.47 7.32
CA LEU A 345 -10.35 -1.89 7.26
C LEU A 345 -10.49 -3.39 6.99
N ILE A 346 -9.68 -3.95 6.09
CA ILE A 346 -9.61 -5.40 5.86
C ILE A 346 -9.24 -6.10 7.17
N CYS A 347 -8.21 -5.61 7.88
CA CYS A 347 -7.82 -6.18 9.17
C CYS A 347 -8.96 -6.10 10.20
N GLY A 348 -9.64 -4.97 10.31
CA GLY A 348 -10.79 -4.81 11.21
C GLY A 348 -11.92 -5.79 10.91
N GLY A 349 -12.27 -5.94 9.63
CA GLY A 349 -13.31 -6.85 9.17
C GLY A 349 -12.98 -8.31 9.44
N VAL A 350 -11.74 -8.73 9.11
CA VAL A 350 -11.25 -10.10 9.38
C VAL A 350 -11.20 -10.36 10.89
N ALA A 351 -10.74 -9.40 11.70
CA ALA A 351 -10.71 -9.54 13.16
C ALA A 351 -12.12 -9.77 13.71
N GLY A 352 -13.10 -8.97 13.29
CA GLY A 352 -14.49 -9.11 13.72
C GLY A 352 -15.16 -10.41 13.27
N TYR A 353 -14.74 -11.00 12.15
CA TYR A 353 -15.17 -12.32 11.71
C TYR A 353 -14.54 -13.43 12.57
N VAL A 354 -13.21 -13.39 12.73
CA VAL A 354 -12.46 -14.41 13.50
C VAL A 354 -12.92 -14.46 14.95
N SER A 355 -13.13 -13.31 15.60
CA SER A 355 -13.64 -13.26 16.97
C SER A 355 -14.99 -13.96 17.11
N ARG A 356 -15.94 -13.71 16.20
CA ARG A 356 -17.26 -14.36 16.20
C ARG A 356 -17.21 -15.85 15.88
N ALA A 357 -16.31 -16.27 14.99
CA ALA A 357 -16.17 -17.67 14.61
C ALA A 357 -15.51 -18.52 15.71
N LEU A 358 -14.70 -17.90 16.58
CA LEU A 358 -14.03 -18.57 17.69
C LEU A 358 -14.79 -18.46 19.03
N GLU A 359 -15.82 -17.62 19.11
CA GLU A 359 -16.74 -17.62 20.24
C GLU A 359 -17.39 -19.01 20.35
N PRO A 360 -17.27 -19.70 21.51
CA PRO A 360 -17.95 -20.97 21.71
C PRO A 360 -19.43 -20.77 21.41
N ALA A 361 -19.99 -21.60 20.53
CA ALA A 361 -21.42 -21.60 20.26
C ALA A 361 -22.13 -21.59 21.61
N ALA A 362 -22.85 -20.50 21.90
CA ALA A 362 -23.53 -20.34 23.18
C ALA A 362 -24.34 -21.62 23.38
N VAL A 363 -23.97 -22.40 24.40
CA VAL A 363 -24.72 -23.60 24.75
C VAL A 363 -26.15 -23.10 24.92
N PRO A 364 -27.12 -23.59 24.11
CA PRO A 364 -28.48 -23.13 24.25
C PRO A 364 -28.86 -23.38 25.70
N VAL A 365 -29.03 -22.29 26.45
CA VAL A 365 -29.50 -22.37 27.83
C VAL A 365 -30.87 -23.01 27.72
N THR A 366 -30.94 -24.31 27.96
CA THR A 366 -32.18 -25.06 27.98
C THR A 366 -33.04 -24.37 29.03
N LYS A 367 -34.07 -23.64 28.61
CA LYS A 367 -35.09 -23.02 29.49
C LYS A 367 -35.92 -24.07 30.25
N HIS A 368 -35.41 -25.28 30.44
CA HIS A 368 -36.00 -26.36 31.22
C HIS A 368 -35.19 -26.57 32.48
N GLN A 369 -35.35 -25.64 33.42
CA GLN A 369 -35.53 -25.91 34.84
C GLN A 369 -35.93 -24.58 35.48
N ALA A 370 -37.16 -24.16 35.22
CA ALA A 370 -37.88 -23.33 36.16
C ALA A 370 -38.01 -24.16 37.44
N VAL A 371 -37.04 -24.05 38.34
CA VAL A 371 -37.20 -24.48 39.72
C VAL A 371 -38.38 -23.66 40.26
N PRO A 372 -39.49 -24.28 40.68
CA PRO A 372 -40.59 -23.54 41.27
C PRO A 372 -40.04 -22.77 42.47
N GLN A 373 -40.23 -21.45 42.46
CA GLN A 373 -39.91 -20.58 43.59
C GLN A 373 -40.55 -21.17 44.85
N ALA A 374 -39.71 -21.72 45.73
CA ALA A 374 -40.13 -22.05 47.08
C ALA A 374 -40.68 -20.77 47.72
N ARG A 375 -41.93 -20.86 48.19
CA ARG A 375 -42.64 -19.83 48.95
C ARG A 375 -41.69 -19.16 49.94
N ARG A 376 -41.54 -17.84 49.81
CA ARG A 376 -41.06 -16.96 50.88
C ARG A 376 -41.95 -17.19 52.11
N GLN A 377 -41.39 -17.75 53.18
CA GLN A 377 -41.94 -17.55 54.51
C GLN A 377 -41.66 -16.10 54.93
N PRO A 378 -42.65 -15.37 55.49
CA PRO A 378 -42.39 -14.06 56.08
C PRO A 378 -41.54 -14.25 57.34
N ALA A 379 -40.37 -13.60 57.36
CA ALA A 379 -39.57 -13.49 58.56
C ALA A 379 -40.32 -12.61 59.57
N LEU A 380 -40.46 -13.15 60.77
CA LEU A 380 -40.98 -12.51 61.97
C LEU A 380 -40.29 -11.16 62.19
N ASP A 381 -41.10 -10.14 62.37
CA ASP A 381 -40.71 -8.84 62.90
C ASP A 381 -40.48 -9.00 64.41
N LEU A 382 -39.23 -8.84 64.85
CA LEU A 382 -38.85 -8.77 66.26
C LEU A 382 -38.28 -7.39 66.54
N THR A 383 -39.17 -6.41 66.65
CA THR A 383 -38.91 -5.19 67.40
C THR A 383 -39.08 -5.51 68.89
N THR A 384 -37.98 -5.58 69.62
CA THR A 384 -37.98 -5.44 71.09
C THR A 384 -37.19 -4.20 71.46
N ASP A 385 -37.91 -3.31 72.15
CA ASP A 385 -37.46 -2.13 72.87
C ASP A 385 -36.25 -2.41 73.77
N SER A 386 -35.29 -1.46 73.81
CA SER A 386 -34.55 -0.95 74.98
C SER A 386 -33.42 -0.02 74.53
#